data_AF-A0A7X8U985-F1
#
_entry.id   AF-A0A7X8U985-F1
#
_cell.length_a   1.000
_cell.length_b   1.000
_cell.length_c   1.000
_cell.angle_alpha   90.00
_cell.angle_beta   90.00
_cell.angle_gamma   90.00
#
_symmetry.space_group_name_H-M   'P 1'
#
loop_
_entity.id
_entity.type
_entity.pdbx_description
1 polymer ?
#
loop_
_entity_poly.entity_id
_entity_poly.type
_entity_poly.pdbx_seq_one_letter_code
_entity_poly.pdbx_strand_id
1 'polypeptide(L)' 'EDVMLEVMYDVPSRLDVTKVLITKDVIEKKEKPLLVTVDAKRKVN' A
#
# COMPACT_ATOMS: atom_id res chain seq x y z
N GLU A 1 -7.38 -8.63 11.63
CA GLU A 1 -6.29 -8.85 10.65
C GLU A 1 -6.65 -8.35 9.25
N ASP A 2 -7.88 -7.86 9.06
CA ASP A 2 -8.55 -7.54 7.80
C ASP A 2 -7.70 -6.72 6.82
N VAL A 3 -7.05 -5.64 7.28
CA VAL A 3 -6.20 -4.79 6.43
C VAL A 3 -5.03 -5.58 5.84
N MET A 4 -4.41 -6.47 6.61
CA MET A 4 -3.30 -7.29 6.11
C MET A 4 -3.77 -8.41 5.20
N LEU A 5 -4.99 -8.92 5.38
CA LEU A 5 -5.58 -9.90 4.46
C LEU A 5 -5.85 -9.29 3.08
N GLU A 6 -6.37 -8.07 3.03
CA GLU A 6 -6.54 -7.33 1.76
C GLU A 6 -5.20 -7.09 1.07
N VAL A 7 -4.18 -6.65 1.82
CA VAL A 7 -2.82 -6.45 1.29
C VAL A 7 -2.23 -7.75 0.74
N MET A 8 -2.39 -8.86 1.46
CA MET A 8 -1.89 -10.18 1.02
C MET A 8 -2.69 -10.77 -0.15
N TYR A 9 -3.90 -10.30 -0.42
CA TYR A 9 -4.61 -10.70 -1.63
C TYR A 9 -4.09 -9.93 -2.85
N ASP A 10 -3.87 -8.63 -2.70
CA ASP A 10 -3.54 -7.73 -3.81
C ASP A 10 -2.05 -7.70 -4.18
N VAL A 11 -1.14 -7.85 -3.21
CA VAL A 11 0.30 -7.61 -3.39
C VAL A 11 1.11 -8.80 -3.92
N PRO A 12 0.85 -10.09 -3.60
CA PRO A 12 1.79 -11.17 -3.95
C PRO A 12 2.10 -11.30 -5.45
N SER A 13 1.14 -10.97 -6.32
CA SER A 13 1.34 -11.04 -7.77
C SER A 13 1.91 -9.75 -8.38
N ARG A 14 2.03 -8.68 -7.59
CA ARG A 14 2.51 -7.35 -8.02
C ARG A 14 4.03 -7.28 -7.90
N LEU A 15 4.73 -7.42 -9.03
CA LEU A 15 6.19 -7.31 -9.09
C LEU A 15 6.71 -5.86 -8.99
N ASP A 16 5.85 -4.88 -9.22
CA ASP A 16 6.17 -3.46 -9.23
C ASP A 16 6.09 -2.80 -7.84
N VAL A 17 5.49 -3.47 -6.84
CA VAL A 17 5.33 -2.94 -5.48
C VAL A 17 6.61 -3.10 -4.68
N THR A 18 7.12 -1.99 -4.16
CA THR A 18 8.36 -1.92 -3.37
C THR A 18 8.11 -1.74 -1.88
N LYS A 19 6.97 -1.14 -1.51
CA LYS A 19 6.57 -0.88 -0.12
C LYS A 19 5.07 -0.70 -0.02
N VAL A 20 4.49 -1.15 1.10
CA VAL A 20 3.12 -0.84 1.52
C VAL A 20 3.18 0.09 2.74
N LEU A 21 2.53 1.26 2.69
CA LEU A 21 2.37 2.14 3.83
C LEU A 21 0.99 1.96 4.46
N ILE A 22 0.98 1.62 5.74
CA ILE A 22 -0.21 1.53 6.58
C ILE A 22 -0.09 2.62 7.65
N THR A 23 -1.00 3.58 7.64
CA THR A 23 -1.03 4.69 8.60
C THR A 23 -2.08 4.43 9.68
N LYS A 24 -2.12 5.29 10.71
CA LYS A 24 -3.17 5.26 11.73
C LYS A 24 -4.56 5.41 11.12
N ASP A 25 -4.70 6.27 10.10
CA ASP A 25 -5.96 6.52 9.41
C ASP A 25 -6.46 5.30 8.61
N VAL A 26 -5.55 4.52 8.02
CA VAL A 26 -5.91 3.22 7.39
C VAL A 26 -6.60 2.30 8.40
N ILE A 27 -6.16 2.30 9.66
CA ILE A 27 -6.74 1.46 10.71
C ILE A 27 -8.03 2.05 11.26
N GLU A 28 -8.01 3.32 11.65
CA GLU A 28 -9.11 3.95 12.38
C GLU A 28 -10.25 4.42 11.46
N LYS A 29 -9.91 4.85 10.25
CA LYS A 29 -10.87 5.42 9.27
C LYS A 29 -11.14 4.49 8.09
N LYS A 30 -10.52 3.30 8.07
CA LYS A 30 -10.66 2.32 6.98
C LYS A 30 -10.27 2.87 5.61
N GLU A 31 -9.30 3.77 5.59
CA GLU A 31 -8.68 4.22 4.33
C GLU A 31 -7.86 3.09 3.69
N LYS A 32 -7.59 3.19 2.39
CA LYS A 32 -6.79 2.19 1.68
C LYS A 32 -5.29 2.36 1.99
N PRO A 33 -4.53 1.25 2.18
CA PRO A 33 -3.07 1.31 2.23
C PRO A 33 -2.47 1.93 0.97
N LEU A 34 -1.38 2.68 1.11
CA LEU A 34 -0.67 3.26 -0.01
C LEU A 34 0.39 2.27 -0.53
N LEU A 35 0.29 1.91 -1.81
CA LEU A 35 1.28 1.08 -2.51
C LEU A 35 2.32 1.96 -3.19
N VAL A 36 3.59 1.78 -2.85
CA VAL A 36 4.72 2.45 -3.50
C VAL A 36 5.26 1.54 -4.57
N THR A 37 5.24 1.99 -5.82
CA THR A 37 5.73 1.21 -6.96
C THR A 37 7.09 1.69 -7.45
N VAL A 38 7.79 0.87 -8.23
CA VAL A 38 9.10 1.22 -8.85
C VAL A 38 9.08 2.54 -9.62
N ASP A 39 7.94 2.89 -10.23
CA ASP A 39 7.74 4.13 -10.99
C ASP A 39 7.38 5.34 -10.12
N ALA A 40 7.11 5.15 -8.82
CA ALA A 40 6.71 6.21 -7.91
C ALA A 40 7.85 7.16 -7.51
N LYS A 41 8.98 7.18 -8.25
CA LYS A 41 10.05 8.17 -8.08
C LYS A 41 9.57 9.56 -8.51
N ARG A 42 8.88 10.22 -7.59
CA ARG A 42 8.79 11.67 -7.31
C ARG A 42 8.72 12.60 -8.55
N LYS A 43 7.51 13.08 -8.86
CA LYS A 43 7.38 14.48 -9.30
C LYS A 43 7.74 15.35 -8.09
N VAL A 44 8.96 15.87 -8.08
CA VAL A 44 9.34 16.99 -7.23
C VAL A 44 8.77 18.22 -7.92
N ASN A 45 7.71 18.80 -7.35
CA ASN A 45 7.34 20.18 -7.65
C ASN A 45 8.30 21.11 -6.90
#